data_AF-A0A3P6CJ69-F1
#
_entry.id   AF-A0A3P6CJ69-F1
#
_cell.length_a   1.000
_cell.length_b   1.000
_cell.length_c   1.000
_cell.angle_alpha   90.00
_cell.angle_beta   90.00
_cell.angle_gamma   90.00
#
_symmetry.space_group_name_H-M   'P 1'
#
loop_
_entity.id
_entity.type
_entity.pdbx_description
1 polymer ?
#
loop_
_entity_poly.entity_id
_entity_poly.type
_entity_poly.pdbx_seq_one_letter_code
_entity_poly.pdbx_strand_id
1 'polypeptide(L)'
;MAVQNPTSPVEEDENYESCKENISFDSQLQGKRPRAVEDTPRSETDEDDNYVESGGKRVPKKSQKIRGVYTPDARLKGDILSENVEQQFAIKTNHIVTNSFFLDIATPGNWLSDEHMHVIMQMLWRRRGSVLQKDRRVMCDPYFTKIITSKWSAFSEAKDKLHFDWGTNIASYDKHWVGLSINLQTSNVTIFDSFITANPTEIHVDAHMTPILKSIPYILEQYVGFTDYLIKEGERTYALNRFQGIYHNNRGGDCGPCAAKFMEMHSNGDGKEEMSRITDKVVDKFREQYAMDCYEEFVGDFQVANEAGMK
;
A
#
# COMPACT_ATOMS: atom_id res chain seq x y z
N MET A 1 24.00 -39.33 34.73
CA MET A 1 22.79 -38.81 34.08
C MET A 1 23.01 -37.33 33.81
N ALA A 2 23.35 -36.97 32.57
CA ALA A 2 23.56 -35.59 32.14
C ALA A 2 22.38 -35.20 31.26
N VAL A 3 21.67 -34.15 31.65
CA VAL A 3 20.50 -33.61 30.95
C VAL A 3 21.00 -32.74 29.80
N GLN A 4 20.57 -33.05 28.59
CA GLN A 4 20.83 -32.29 27.37
C GLN A 4 19.93 -31.04 27.36
N ASN A 5 20.52 -29.87 27.09
CA ASN A 5 19.78 -28.66 26.71
C ASN A 5 19.33 -28.78 25.24
N PRO A 6 18.09 -28.41 24.89
CA PRO A 6 17.67 -28.36 23.50
C PRO A 6 18.21 -27.11 22.80
N THR A 7 18.82 -27.35 21.65
CA THR A 7 19.40 -26.42 20.69
C THR A 7 18.36 -25.42 20.17
N SER A 8 18.72 -24.14 20.11
CA SER A 8 17.99 -23.05 19.45
C SER A 8 17.92 -23.27 17.92
N PRO A 9 16.83 -22.88 17.24
CA PRO A 9 16.74 -22.99 15.78
C PRO A 9 17.72 -22.03 15.11
N VAL A 10 18.37 -22.54 14.06
CA VAL A 10 19.30 -21.83 13.19
C VAL A 10 18.53 -20.77 12.38
N GLU A 11 19.04 -19.54 12.39
CA GLU A 11 18.57 -18.45 11.52
C GLU A 11 18.94 -18.79 10.07
N GLU A 12 17.94 -18.90 9.19
CA GLU A 12 18.15 -18.95 7.75
C GLU A 12 18.14 -17.51 7.21
N ASP A 13 19.34 -17.01 6.88
CA ASP A 13 19.54 -15.75 6.16
C ASP A 13 19.00 -15.90 4.73
N GLU A 14 17.80 -15.37 4.45
CA GLU A 14 17.35 -15.16 3.08
C GLU A 14 18.08 -13.96 2.47
N ASN A 15 19.11 -14.25 1.66
CA ASN A 15 19.89 -13.25 0.94
C ASN A 15 19.06 -12.67 -0.24
N TYR A 16 18.42 -11.52 0.00
CA TYR A 16 17.72 -10.77 -1.03
C TYR A 16 18.72 -9.90 -1.82
N GLU A 17 19.25 -10.42 -2.92
CA GLU A 17 20.03 -9.63 -3.89
C GLU A 17 19.09 -8.72 -4.70
N SER A 18 18.91 -7.48 -4.25
CA SER A 18 18.17 -6.43 -4.96
C SER A 18 19.07 -5.73 -5.98
N CYS A 19 18.64 -5.73 -7.24
CA CYS A 19 19.26 -4.98 -8.32
C CYS A 19 19.30 -3.48 -8.01
N LYS A 20 20.50 -2.90 -8.12
CA LYS A 20 20.73 -1.45 -8.00
C LYS A 20 20.03 -0.71 -9.15
N GLU A 21 19.03 0.10 -8.84
CA GLU A 21 18.59 1.17 -9.75
C GLU A 21 18.50 2.52 -9.02
N ASN A 22 19.14 3.50 -9.63
CA ASN A 22 19.24 4.87 -9.14
C ASN A 22 17.89 5.57 -9.30
N ILE A 23 17.28 5.97 -8.17
CA ILE A 23 16.15 6.89 -8.20
C ILE A 23 16.69 8.29 -8.55
N SER A 24 16.65 8.64 -9.84
CA SER A 24 16.94 9.99 -10.31
C SER A 24 15.69 10.85 -10.12
N PHE A 25 15.70 11.75 -9.13
CA PHE A 25 14.68 12.80 -9.00
C PHE A 25 15.00 13.93 -9.98
N ASP A 26 14.11 14.11 -10.97
CA ASP A 26 14.20 15.19 -11.94
C ASP A 26 13.99 16.54 -11.25
N SER A 27 15.06 17.32 -11.12
CA SER A 27 15.15 18.55 -10.34
C SER A 27 14.70 19.76 -11.15
N GLN A 28 13.44 19.80 -11.58
CA GLN A 28 12.89 20.97 -12.29
C GLN A 28 11.45 21.33 -11.91
N LEU A 29 11.17 21.51 -10.62
CA LEU A 29 9.99 22.28 -10.19
C LEU A 29 10.33 23.17 -8.98
N GLN A 30 11.26 24.10 -9.17
CA GLN A 30 11.33 25.29 -8.33
C GLN A 30 10.76 26.48 -9.09
N GLY A 31 9.73 27.09 -8.50
CA GLY A 31 9.31 28.46 -8.84
C GLY A 31 7.90 28.57 -9.39
N LYS A 32 6.91 28.67 -8.49
CA LYS A 32 5.86 29.72 -8.50
C LYS A 32 4.95 29.56 -7.28
N ARG A 33 4.89 30.61 -6.45
CA ARG A 33 3.93 30.74 -5.33
C ARG A 33 2.49 30.82 -5.88
N PRO A 34 1.48 30.19 -5.26
CA PRO A 34 0.08 30.41 -5.63
C PRO A 34 -0.41 31.77 -5.10
N ARG A 35 -1.15 32.51 -5.94
CA ARG A 35 -1.98 33.66 -5.51
C ARG A 35 -3.37 33.19 -5.10
N ALA A 36 -4.01 34.02 -4.28
CA ALA A 36 -5.26 33.80 -3.55
C ALA A 36 -6.47 33.45 -4.43
N VAL A 37 -7.40 32.74 -3.78
CA VAL A 37 -8.69 32.23 -4.26
C VAL A 37 -9.72 33.37 -4.29
N GLU A 38 -10.49 33.49 -5.37
CA GLU A 38 -11.77 34.21 -5.39
C GLU A 38 -12.91 33.24 -5.73
N ASP A 39 -13.95 33.27 -4.90
CA ASP A 39 -15.19 32.49 -4.96
C ASP A 39 -16.15 33.01 -6.04
N THR A 40 -16.73 32.14 -6.88
CA THR A 40 -18.16 32.20 -7.31
C THR A 40 -18.59 30.94 -8.14
N PRO A 41 -19.89 30.66 -8.36
CA PRO A 41 -20.60 29.56 -7.72
C PRO A 41 -20.97 28.37 -8.62
N ARG A 42 -21.39 27.31 -7.93
CA ARG A 42 -21.92 26.01 -8.38
C ARG A 42 -23.01 26.13 -9.47
N SER A 43 -22.86 25.39 -10.56
CA SER A 43 -23.95 25.05 -11.50
C SER A 43 -24.04 23.54 -11.67
N GLU A 44 -25.19 22.98 -11.27
CA GLU A 44 -25.63 21.62 -11.56
C GLU A 44 -26.10 21.55 -13.01
N THR A 45 -25.50 20.66 -13.80
CA THR A 45 -26.14 20.00 -14.95
C THR A 45 -25.48 18.64 -15.16
N ASP A 46 -26.24 17.59 -14.87
CA ASP A 46 -25.98 16.22 -15.30
C ASP A 46 -26.17 16.12 -16.82
N GLU A 47 -25.09 15.92 -17.58
CA GLU A 47 -25.17 15.39 -18.95
C GLU A 47 -24.11 14.29 -19.14
N ASP A 48 -24.62 13.07 -19.30
CA ASP A 48 -23.93 11.79 -19.25
C ASP A 48 -23.58 11.35 -20.68
N ASP A 49 -22.68 12.08 -21.35
CA ASP A 49 -22.30 11.80 -22.75
C ASP A 49 -21.03 10.94 -22.85
N ASN A 50 -21.24 9.63 -23.01
CA ASN A 50 -20.19 8.61 -23.08
C ASN A 50 -19.67 8.28 -24.49
N TYR A 51 -19.68 9.22 -25.43
CA TYR A 51 -19.10 8.99 -26.77
C TYR A 51 -18.43 10.24 -27.35
N VAL A 52 -17.31 10.05 -28.07
CA VAL A 52 -16.80 11.02 -29.05
C VAL A 52 -16.52 10.23 -30.33
N GLU A 53 -17.13 10.65 -31.44
CA GLU A 53 -16.82 10.12 -32.76
C GLU A 53 -15.51 10.72 -33.29
N SER A 54 -14.50 9.87 -33.46
CA SER A 54 -13.52 10.05 -34.54
C SER A 54 -12.92 8.69 -34.93
N GLY A 55 -13.21 8.22 -36.14
CA GLY A 55 -12.36 7.26 -36.86
C GLY A 55 -12.26 5.84 -36.30
N GLY A 56 -13.35 5.06 -36.40
CA GLY A 56 -13.28 3.64 -36.79
C GLY A 56 -12.66 2.59 -35.83
N LYS A 57 -12.25 2.92 -34.60
CA LYS A 57 -11.94 1.91 -33.58
C LYS A 57 -12.62 2.27 -32.25
N ARG A 58 -13.51 1.39 -31.78
CA ARG A 58 -14.08 1.46 -30.43
C ARG A 58 -12.98 1.15 -29.43
N VAL A 59 -12.43 2.18 -28.79
CA VAL A 59 -11.52 2.03 -27.66
C VAL A 59 -12.34 2.24 -26.38
N PRO A 60 -12.34 1.30 -25.42
CA PRO A 60 -13.00 1.52 -24.13
C PRO A 60 -12.32 2.69 -23.40
N LYS A 61 -13.10 3.68 -22.94
CA LYS A 61 -12.61 4.63 -21.94
C LYS A 61 -12.25 3.84 -20.68
N LYS A 62 -11.02 4.02 -20.16
CA LYS A 62 -10.61 3.49 -18.85
C LYS A 62 -11.68 3.84 -17.82
N SER A 63 -12.26 2.82 -17.19
CA SER A 63 -13.33 2.98 -16.20
C SER A 63 -12.86 3.89 -15.06
N GLN A 64 -13.47 5.07 -14.95
CA GLN A 64 -13.32 5.97 -13.80
C GLN A 64 -14.30 5.63 -12.66
N LYS A 65 -14.84 4.40 -12.58
CA LYS A 65 -15.78 4.04 -11.52
C LYS A 65 -15.06 3.42 -10.31
N ILE A 66 -14.70 4.24 -9.33
CA ILE A 66 -14.51 3.78 -7.94
C ILE A 66 -15.57 4.47 -7.08
N ARG A 67 -16.74 3.85 -7.08
CA ARG A 67 -17.90 4.09 -6.20
C ARG A 67 -18.94 2.98 -6.38
N GLY A 68 -18.96 2.35 -7.56
CA GLY A 68 -19.64 1.08 -7.77
C GLY A 68 -18.72 -0.08 -7.39
N VAL A 69 -19.25 -1.02 -6.60
CA VAL A 69 -18.77 -2.40 -6.57
C VAL A 69 -18.65 -2.85 -8.04
N TYR A 70 -17.42 -2.95 -8.57
CA TYR A 70 -17.24 -3.65 -9.83
C TYR A 70 -17.64 -5.10 -9.60
N THR A 71 -18.37 -5.63 -10.57
CA THR A 71 -18.74 -7.04 -10.58
C THR A 71 -17.70 -7.67 -11.49
N PRO A 72 -16.74 -8.45 -10.95
CA PRO A 72 -15.83 -9.22 -11.78
C PRO A 72 -16.60 -9.97 -12.85
N ASP A 73 -16.06 -10.06 -14.07
CA ASP A 73 -16.57 -11.05 -15.00
C ASP A 73 -16.39 -12.41 -14.33
N ALA A 74 -17.49 -13.04 -13.93
CA ALA A 74 -17.50 -14.30 -13.19
C ALA A 74 -16.73 -15.40 -13.94
N ARG A 75 -16.55 -15.25 -15.27
CA ARG A 75 -15.79 -16.16 -16.13
C ARG A 75 -14.28 -16.10 -15.87
N LEU A 76 -13.70 -14.94 -15.53
CA LEU A 76 -12.25 -14.88 -15.30
C LEU A 76 -11.81 -15.58 -14.00
N LYS A 77 -12.57 -15.42 -12.91
CA LYS A 77 -12.26 -16.08 -11.62
C LYS A 77 -12.48 -17.60 -11.67
N GLY A 78 -13.56 -18.05 -12.31
CA GLY A 78 -13.96 -19.46 -12.36
C GLY A 78 -13.35 -20.27 -13.50
N ASP A 79 -13.09 -19.65 -14.65
CA ASP A 79 -12.60 -20.36 -15.83
C ASP A 79 -11.09 -20.11 -16.05
N ILE A 80 -10.57 -18.88 -15.92
CA ILE A 80 -9.16 -18.61 -16.31
C ILE A 80 -8.15 -18.95 -15.20
N LEU A 81 -8.40 -18.51 -13.96
CA LEU A 81 -7.43 -18.68 -12.89
C LEU A 81 -7.39 -20.13 -12.37
N SER A 82 -8.55 -20.80 -12.28
CA SER A 82 -8.66 -22.17 -11.76
C SER A 82 -8.29 -23.26 -12.75
N GLU A 83 -8.36 -23.02 -14.06
CA GLU A 83 -8.01 -24.04 -15.07
C GLU A 83 -6.51 -24.33 -15.12
N ASN A 84 -5.66 -23.35 -14.83
CA ASN A 84 -4.20 -23.51 -14.91
C ASN A 84 -3.48 -22.80 -13.75
N VAL A 85 -3.66 -23.31 -12.54
CA VAL A 85 -3.18 -22.68 -11.30
C VAL A 85 -1.66 -22.41 -11.28
N GLU A 86 -0.88 -23.24 -11.98
CA GLU A 86 0.59 -23.14 -12.07
C GLU A 86 1.08 -22.22 -13.20
N GLN A 87 0.17 -21.63 -13.99
CA GLN A 87 0.57 -20.72 -15.06
C GLN A 87 1.30 -19.52 -14.49
N GLN A 88 2.54 -19.31 -14.95
CA GLN A 88 3.41 -18.24 -14.48
C GLN A 88 3.35 -17.01 -15.40
N PHE A 89 3.50 -15.85 -14.79
CA PHE A 89 3.60 -14.55 -15.44
C PHE A 89 4.74 -13.76 -14.83
N ALA A 90 5.68 -13.32 -15.68
CA ALA A 90 6.64 -12.29 -15.28
C ALA A 90 5.94 -10.94 -15.34
N ILE A 91 5.82 -10.27 -14.19
CA ILE A 91 5.14 -8.97 -14.08
C ILE A 91 6.15 -7.83 -13.91
N LYS A 92 5.73 -6.60 -14.24
CA LYS A 92 6.59 -5.40 -14.26
C LYS A 92 7.24 -5.02 -12.92
N THR A 93 6.80 -5.62 -11.83
CA THR A 93 7.43 -5.47 -10.52
C THR A 93 8.66 -6.38 -10.37
N ASN A 94 9.09 -7.09 -11.44
CA ASN A 94 10.18 -8.08 -11.46
C ASN A 94 9.90 -9.34 -10.62
N HIS A 95 8.62 -9.64 -10.40
CA HIS A 95 8.17 -10.86 -9.75
C HIS A 95 7.64 -11.87 -10.78
N ILE A 96 7.74 -13.15 -10.45
CA ILE A 96 7.06 -14.22 -11.17
C ILE A 96 5.86 -14.63 -10.32
N VAL A 97 4.65 -14.35 -10.80
CA VAL A 97 3.41 -14.69 -10.13
C VAL A 97 2.67 -15.78 -10.89
N THR A 98 1.83 -16.53 -10.19
CA THR A 98 1.03 -17.62 -10.76
C THR A 98 -0.46 -17.28 -10.79
N ASN A 99 -1.27 -18.09 -11.45
CA ASN A 99 -2.72 -18.02 -11.25
C ASN A 99 -3.11 -18.30 -9.78
N SER A 100 -2.40 -19.18 -9.08
CA SER A 100 -2.61 -19.41 -7.63
C SER A 100 -2.39 -18.15 -6.78
N PHE A 101 -1.41 -17.30 -7.13
CA PHE A 101 -1.20 -16.01 -6.49
C PHE A 101 -2.45 -15.10 -6.55
N PHE A 102 -3.10 -15.01 -7.71
CA PHE A 102 -4.33 -14.23 -7.85
C PHE A 102 -5.51 -14.89 -7.13
N LEU A 103 -5.58 -16.22 -7.10
CA LEU A 103 -6.59 -16.96 -6.33
C LEU A 103 -6.44 -16.74 -4.82
N ASP A 104 -5.22 -16.63 -4.31
CA ASP A 104 -4.96 -16.31 -2.90
C ASP A 104 -5.52 -14.94 -2.52
N ILE A 105 -5.34 -13.94 -3.39
CA ILE A 105 -5.98 -12.63 -3.24
C ILE A 105 -7.50 -12.76 -3.25
N ALA A 106 -8.06 -13.50 -4.21
CA ALA A 106 -9.50 -13.63 -4.42
C ALA A 106 -10.23 -14.47 -3.35
N THR A 107 -9.50 -15.27 -2.56
CA THR A 107 -10.09 -16.23 -1.61
C THR A 107 -10.34 -15.58 -0.25
N PRO A 108 -11.60 -15.51 0.21
CA PRO A 108 -11.93 -14.98 1.54
C PRO A 108 -11.15 -15.67 2.66
N GLY A 109 -10.60 -14.89 3.60
CA GLY A 109 -9.89 -15.44 4.77
C GLY A 109 -8.49 -16.00 4.49
N ASN A 110 -8.02 -16.02 3.24
CA ASN A 110 -6.62 -16.36 2.96
C ASN A 110 -5.69 -15.23 3.42
N TRP A 111 -4.66 -15.60 4.18
CA TRP A 111 -3.59 -14.68 4.60
C TRP A 111 -2.75 -14.27 3.40
N LEU A 112 -2.53 -12.97 3.25
CA LEU A 112 -1.70 -12.44 2.17
C LEU A 112 -0.28 -12.20 2.65
N SER A 113 0.69 -12.69 1.87
CA SER A 113 2.11 -12.45 2.07
C SER A 113 2.51 -11.03 1.68
N ASP A 114 3.78 -10.68 1.94
CA ASP A 114 4.37 -9.41 1.51
C ASP A 114 4.28 -9.21 0.01
N GLU A 115 4.50 -10.26 -0.78
CA GLU A 115 4.46 -10.20 -2.23
C GLU A 115 3.05 -9.88 -2.73
N HIS A 116 2.02 -10.52 -2.15
CA HIS A 116 0.63 -10.19 -2.43
C HIS A 116 0.31 -8.73 -2.14
N MET A 117 0.72 -8.24 -0.97
CA MET A 117 0.50 -6.85 -0.60
C MET A 117 1.31 -5.88 -1.46
N HIS A 118 2.54 -6.22 -1.82
CA HIS A 118 3.35 -5.43 -2.74
C HIS A 118 2.65 -5.28 -4.09
N VAL A 119 2.17 -6.38 -4.69
CA VAL A 119 1.46 -6.35 -5.98
C VAL A 119 0.16 -5.55 -5.90
N ILE A 120 -0.63 -5.71 -4.83
CA ILE A 120 -1.85 -4.91 -4.61
C ILE A 120 -1.53 -3.42 -4.51
N MET A 121 -0.53 -3.04 -3.72
CA MET A 121 -0.15 -1.64 -3.53
C MET A 121 0.42 -1.02 -4.80
N GLN A 122 1.20 -1.78 -5.58
CA GLN A 122 1.69 -1.35 -6.89
C GLN A 122 0.53 -1.16 -7.87
N MET A 123 -0.44 -2.08 -7.91
CA MET A 123 -1.63 -1.92 -8.75
C MET A 123 -2.40 -0.64 -8.37
N LEU A 124 -2.64 -0.40 -7.08
CA LEU A 124 -3.32 0.80 -6.61
C LEU A 124 -2.57 2.07 -7.02
N TRP A 125 -1.24 2.11 -6.82
CA TRP A 125 -0.42 3.24 -7.24
C TRP A 125 -0.44 3.46 -8.75
N ARG A 126 -0.37 2.40 -9.57
CA ARG A 126 -0.41 2.52 -11.03
C ARG A 126 -1.75 3.04 -11.54
N ARG A 127 -2.85 2.61 -10.92
CA ARG A 127 -4.20 3.05 -11.31
C ARG A 127 -4.58 4.43 -10.76
N ARG A 128 -4.04 4.85 -9.61
CA ARG A 128 -4.47 6.08 -8.90
C ARG A 128 -3.38 7.12 -8.69
N GLY A 129 -2.11 6.80 -8.92
CA GLY A 129 -0.97 7.64 -8.59
C GLY A 129 -1.03 9.02 -9.21
N SER A 130 -1.50 9.13 -10.46
CA SER A 130 -1.68 10.44 -11.11
C SER A 130 -2.70 11.36 -10.43
N VAL A 131 -3.72 10.78 -9.79
CA VAL A 131 -4.72 11.53 -9.01
C VAL A 131 -4.14 11.87 -7.63
N LEU A 132 -3.55 10.88 -6.95
CA LEU A 132 -2.93 11.06 -5.64
C LEU A 132 -1.83 12.13 -5.68
N GLN A 133 -1.01 12.17 -6.74
CA GLN A 133 0.04 13.17 -6.92
C GLN A 133 -0.51 14.59 -7.03
N LYS A 134 -1.67 14.79 -7.68
CA LYS A 134 -2.33 16.11 -7.75
C LYS A 134 -2.73 16.59 -6.37
N ASP A 135 -3.12 15.66 -5.49
CA ASP A 135 -3.45 15.92 -4.09
C ASP A 135 -2.23 15.87 -3.16
N ARG A 136 -1.01 15.80 -3.73
CA ARG A 136 0.28 15.70 -3.01
C ARG A 136 0.38 14.50 -2.07
N ARG A 137 -0.19 13.37 -2.48
CA ARG A 137 -0.16 12.09 -1.76
C ARG A 137 0.62 11.05 -2.56
N VAL A 138 1.18 10.08 -1.85
CA VAL A 138 1.84 8.91 -2.41
C VAL A 138 1.35 7.67 -1.67
N MET A 139 1.26 6.56 -2.39
CA MET A 139 0.99 5.25 -1.81
C MET A 139 2.29 4.46 -1.82
N CYS A 140 2.75 4.05 -0.64
CA CYS A 140 3.99 3.30 -0.48
C CYS A 140 3.69 1.79 -0.42
N ASP A 141 4.64 0.99 -0.91
CA ASP A 141 4.62 -0.46 -0.73
C ASP A 141 4.92 -0.84 0.74
N PRO A 142 4.62 -2.08 1.16
CA PRO A 142 4.87 -2.52 2.54
C PRO A 142 6.36 -2.53 2.94
N TYR A 143 7.29 -2.65 1.98
CA TYR A 143 8.71 -2.71 2.26
C TYR A 143 9.25 -1.39 2.82
N PHE A 144 8.63 -0.25 2.49
CA PHE A 144 8.95 1.03 3.12
C PHE A 144 8.92 0.95 4.65
N THR A 145 7.83 0.45 5.22
CA THR A 145 7.73 0.29 6.68
C THR A 145 8.60 -0.83 7.22
N LYS A 146 8.80 -1.91 6.44
CA LYS A 146 9.62 -3.03 6.89
C LYS A 146 11.09 -2.69 6.99
N ILE A 147 11.64 -1.89 6.06
CA ILE A 147 13.03 -1.41 6.17
C ILE A 147 13.19 -0.61 7.46
N ILE A 148 12.25 0.30 7.74
CA ILE A 148 12.29 1.14 8.94
C ILE A 148 12.26 0.30 10.22
N THR A 149 11.31 -0.64 10.33
CA THR A 149 11.17 -1.48 11.52
C THR A 149 12.36 -2.43 11.68
N SER A 150 12.86 -3.01 10.58
CA SER A 150 14.00 -3.92 10.59
C SER A 150 15.29 -3.26 11.06
N LYS A 151 15.46 -1.98 10.74
CA LYS A 151 16.65 -1.20 11.13
C LYS A 151 16.52 -0.52 12.49
N TRP A 152 15.37 -0.66 13.16
CA TRP A 152 15.06 0.07 14.38
C TRP A 152 16.11 -0.10 15.48
N SER A 153 16.55 -1.34 15.76
CA SER A 153 17.52 -1.60 16.83
C SER A 153 18.81 -0.80 16.60
N ALA A 154 19.39 -0.92 15.41
CA ALA A 154 20.61 -0.20 15.03
C ALA A 154 20.39 1.32 14.98
N PHE A 155 19.27 1.78 14.41
CA PHE A 155 18.93 3.20 14.34
C PHE A 155 18.75 3.82 15.73
N SER A 156 18.10 3.10 16.65
CA SER A 156 17.80 3.59 18.00
C SER A 156 19.07 3.87 18.81
N GLU A 157 20.13 3.09 18.59
CA GLU A 157 21.44 3.21 19.24
C GLU A 157 22.42 4.13 18.49
N ALA A 158 22.11 4.49 17.25
CA ALA A 158 22.98 5.35 16.44
C ALA A 158 23.17 6.73 17.10
N LYS A 159 24.45 7.16 17.19
CA LYS A 159 24.84 8.50 17.66
C LYS A 159 24.47 9.58 16.63
N ASP A 160 24.76 9.30 15.37
CA ASP A 160 24.39 10.16 14.25
C ASP A 160 23.17 9.55 13.55
N LYS A 161 21.98 10.04 13.93
CA LYS A 161 20.71 9.58 13.38
C LYS A 161 20.36 10.24 12.04
N LEU A 162 20.98 11.39 11.71
CA LEU A 162 20.68 12.13 10.48
C LEU A 162 21.43 11.57 9.26
N HIS A 163 22.54 10.87 9.49
CA HIS A 163 23.30 10.17 8.45
C HIS A 163 23.24 8.65 8.60
N PHE A 164 22.19 8.14 9.25
CA PHE A 164 22.01 6.70 9.43
C PHE A 164 21.81 6.01 8.08
N ASP A 165 22.50 4.88 7.88
CA ASP A 165 22.32 4.04 6.70
C ASP A 165 21.13 3.09 6.87
N TRP A 166 20.04 3.41 6.19
CA TRP A 166 18.82 2.60 6.19
C TRP A 166 18.98 1.31 5.39
N GLY A 167 19.94 1.26 4.44
CA GLY A 167 20.19 0.11 3.59
C GLY A 167 18.95 -0.41 2.84
N THR A 168 19.05 -1.66 2.37
CA THR A 168 17.98 -2.35 1.63
C THR A 168 17.55 -3.66 2.29
N ASN A 169 18.19 -4.06 3.39
CA ASN A 169 17.92 -5.35 4.03
C ASN A 169 16.65 -5.27 4.87
N ILE A 170 15.78 -6.24 4.66
CA ILE A 170 14.49 -6.38 5.33
C ILE A 170 14.55 -7.64 6.16
N ALA A 171 14.25 -7.53 7.45
CA ALA A 171 13.96 -8.69 8.28
C ALA A 171 12.46 -8.96 8.22
N SER A 172 12.10 -10.24 8.17
CA SER A 172 10.71 -10.67 8.10
C SER A 172 10.04 -10.49 9.46
N TYR A 173 9.05 -9.60 9.51
CA TYR A 173 8.22 -9.44 10.69
C TYR A 173 6.73 -9.40 10.34
N ASP A 174 5.99 -10.03 11.25
CA ASP A 174 4.55 -10.03 11.48
C ASP A 174 3.58 -10.61 10.44
N LYS A 175 2.51 -11.20 10.99
CA LYS A 175 1.41 -11.81 10.22
C LYS A 175 0.21 -10.86 10.07
N HIS A 176 0.22 -9.71 10.72
CA HIS A 176 -0.91 -8.78 10.79
C HIS A 176 -0.67 -7.51 9.98
N TRP A 177 -1.61 -7.18 9.10
CA TRP A 177 -1.56 -5.99 8.25
C TRP A 177 -2.46 -4.88 8.77
N VAL A 178 -1.94 -3.66 8.75
CA VAL A 178 -2.69 -2.43 9.02
C VAL A 178 -2.43 -1.41 7.91
N GLY A 179 -3.42 -0.55 7.64
CA GLY A 179 -3.23 0.60 6.75
C GLY A 179 -2.67 1.77 7.54
N LEU A 180 -1.69 2.49 6.99
CA LEU A 180 -1.13 3.68 7.62
C LEU A 180 -1.36 4.91 6.75
N SER A 181 -1.92 5.98 7.34
CA SER A 181 -1.90 7.32 6.77
C SER A 181 -0.89 8.17 7.52
N ILE A 182 0.20 8.55 6.86
CA ILE A 182 1.26 9.38 7.43
C ILE A 182 1.08 10.80 6.90
N ASN A 183 0.58 11.70 7.75
CA ASN A 183 0.45 13.10 7.42
C ASN A 183 1.72 13.86 7.81
N LEU A 184 2.51 14.23 6.81
CA LEU A 184 3.78 14.94 7.00
C LEU A 184 3.60 16.35 7.59
N GLN A 185 2.53 17.06 7.20
CA GLN A 185 2.26 18.43 7.64
C GLN A 185 1.83 18.49 9.10
N THR A 186 1.01 17.54 9.53
CA THR A 186 0.50 17.49 10.91
C THR A 186 1.34 16.60 11.82
N SER A 187 2.40 16.00 11.29
CA SER A 187 3.25 15.04 11.98
C SER A 187 2.44 13.97 12.73
N ASN A 188 1.41 13.44 12.06
CA ASN A 188 0.50 12.45 12.62
C ASN A 188 0.46 11.19 11.76
N VAL A 189 0.46 10.03 12.41
CA VAL A 189 0.21 8.74 11.78
C VAL A 189 -1.14 8.21 12.27
N THR A 190 -2.02 7.89 11.33
CA THR A 190 -3.29 7.23 11.61
C THR A 190 -3.25 5.77 11.17
N ILE A 191 -3.59 4.86 12.09
CA ILE A 191 -3.69 3.41 11.84
C ILE A 191 -5.13 3.06 11.47
N PHE A 192 -5.31 2.37 10.34
CA PHE A 192 -6.53 1.67 9.97
C PHE A 192 -6.34 0.18 10.23
N ASP A 193 -6.88 -0.29 11.36
CA ASP A 193 -6.74 -1.67 11.79
C ASP A 193 -8.09 -2.40 11.74
N SER A 194 -8.23 -3.33 10.80
CA SER A 194 -9.43 -4.17 10.70
C SER A 194 -9.46 -5.29 11.75
N PHE A 195 -8.30 -5.71 12.29
CA PHE A 195 -8.19 -6.88 13.15
C PHE A 195 -7.57 -6.51 14.49
N ILE A 196 -8.26 -5.59 15.18
CA ILE A 196 -7.80 -4.97 16.44
C ILE A 196 -7.37 -5.97 17.50
N THR A 197 -7.99 -7.15 17.55
CA THR A 197 -7.69 -8.22 18.50
C THR A 197 -6.29 -8.81 18.33
N ALA A 198 -5.65 -8.65 17.17
CA ALA A 198 -4.25 -9.05 16.97
C ALA A 198 -3.30 -8.20 17.83
N ASN A 199 -3.62 -6.92 18.02
CA ASN A 199 -2.88 -5.98 18.87
C ASN A 199 -3.87 -5.24 19.80
N PRO A 200 -4.32 -5.88 20.89
CA PRO A 200 -5.48 -5.44 21.65
C PRO A 200 -5.20 -4.26 22.58
N THR A 201 -3.93 -3.94 22.86
CA THR A 201 -3.55 -2.87 23.78
C THR A 201 -2.65 -1.86 23.09
N GLU A 202 -2.68 -0.61 23.58
CA GLU A 202 -1.79 0.45 23.11
C GLU A 202 -0.31 0.07 23.25
N ILE A 203 0.07 -0.71 24.28
CA ILE A 203 1.46 -1.18 24.45
C ILE A 203 1.93 -2.02 23.25
N HIS A 204 1.09 -2.92 22.74
CA HIS A 204 1.44 -3.72 21.56
C HIS A 204 1.56 -2.81 20.32
N VAL A 205 0.60 -1.90 20.15
CA VAL A 205 0.61 -0.94 19.03
C VAL A 205 1.85 -0.05 19.09
N ASP A 206 2.19 0.48 20.26
CA ASP A 206 3.36 1.33 20.50
C ASP A 206 4.66 0.59 20.19
N ALA A 207 4.76 -0.70 20.54
CA ALA A 207 5.93 -1.51 20.20
C ALA A 207 6.16 -1.61 18.69
N HIS A 208 5.10 -1.79 17.90
CA HIS A 208 5.18 -1.84 16.43
C HIS A 208 5.38 -0.47 15.79
N MET A 209 4.77 0.58 16.35
CA MET A 209 4.74 1.91 15.73
C MET A 209 5.91 2.81 16.14
N THR A 210 6.51 2.60 17.32
CA THR A 210 7.67 3.38 17.79
C THR A 210 8.79 3.49 16.72
N PRO A 211 9.18 2.39 16.04
CA PRO A 211 10.12 2.46 14.93
C PRO A 211 9.73 3.48 13.86
N ILE A 212 8.48 3.45 13.42
CA ILE A 212 7.98 4.30 12.34
C ILE A 212 7.94 5.76 12.80
N LEU A 213 7.32 6.02 13.95
CA LEU A 213 7.08 7.37 14.47
C LEU A 213 8.36 8.16 14.74
N LYS A 214 9.41 7.48 15.20
CA LYS A 214 10.70 8.10 15.54
C LYS A 214 11.67 8.15 14.37
N SER A 215 11.48 7.33 13.32
CA SER A 215 12.38 7.27 12.18
C SER A 215 12.01 8.23 11.05
N ILE A 216 10.71 8.41 10.79
CA ILE A 216 10.21 9.27 9.69
C ILE A 216 10.82 10.68 9.70
N PRO A 217 10.90 11.42 10.83
CA PRO A 217 11.51 12.75 10.84
C PRO A 217 12.96 12.76 10.33
N TYR A 218 13.74 11.75 10.70
CA TYR A 218 15.15 11.66 10.30
C TYR A 218 15.28 11.27 8.83
N ILE A 219 14.47 10.33 8.34
CA ILE A 219 14.43 9.95 6.92
C ILE A 219 14.08 11.17 6.06
N LEU A 220 13.07 11.94 6.46
CA LEU A 220 12.63 13.12 5.70
C LEU A 220 13.69 14.22 5.69
N GLU A 221 14.35 14.48 6.81
CA GLU A 221 15.43 15.48 6.86
C GLU A 221 16.64 15.01 6.04
N GLN A 222 17.04 13.75 6.17
CA GLN A 222 18.20 13.16 5.49
C GLN A 222 18.04 13.15 3.97
N TYR A 223 16.89 12.71 3.45
CA TYR A 223 16.73 12.45 2.01
C TYR A 223 16.05 13.59 1.25
N VAL A 224 15.23 14.40 1.92
CA VAL A 224 14.47 15.48 1.25
C VAL A 224 14.63 16.85 1.92
N GLY A 225 15.46 16.97 2.96
CA GLY A 225 15.71 18.25 3.65
C GLY A 225 14.48 18.83 4.33
N PHE A 226 13.46 18.02 4.61
CA PHE A 226 12.19 18.49 5.16
C PHE A 226 12.29 18.67 6.68
N THR A 227 12.15 19.92 7.14
CA THR A 227 12.27 20.30 8.56
C THR A 227 11.02 21.01 9.11
N ASP A 228 10.00 21.24 8.27
CA ASP A 228 8.74 21.90 8.63
C ASP A 228 7.75 20.93 9.30
N TYR A 229 8.17 20.30 10.40
CA TYR A 229 7.34 19.37 11.16
C TYR A 229 6.70 20.02 12.40
N LEU A 230 5.47 19.63 12.73
CA LEU A 230 4.75 20.07 13.94
C LEU A 230 5.12 19.17 15.13
N ILE A 231 6.41 19.17 15.48
CA ILE A 231 6.94 18.34 16.55
C ILE A 231 7.55 19.26 17.63
N LYS A 232 7.39 18.90 18.91
CA LYS A 232 8.01 19.64 20.00
C LYS A 232 9.53 19.60 19.86
N GLU A 233 10.16 20.75 20.06
CA GLU A 233 11.62 20.90 20.02
C GLU A 233 12.28 19.88 20.97
N GLY A 234 13.18 19.04 20.43
CA GLY A 234 13.87 17.98 21.18
C GLY A 234 13.23 16.58 21.13
N GLU A 235 11.99 16.43 20.66
CA GLU A 235 11.28 15.14 20.65
C GLU A 235 10.86 14.77 19.22
N ARG A 236 11.80 14.41 18.34
CA ARG A 236 11.55 14.03 16.92
C ARG A 236 10.69 12.76 16.79
N THR A 237 9.40 12.85 17.11
CA THR A 237 8.43 11.76 17.13
C THR A 237 7.09 12.23 16.59
N TYR A 238 6.50 11.48 15.65
CA TYR A 238 5.16 11.74 15.14
C TYR A 238 4.10 11.32 16.17
N ALA A 239 2.97 12.04 16.21
CA ALA A 239 1.80 11.64 16.98
C ALA A 239 1.13 10.41 16.34
N LEU A 240 0.51 9.57 17.16
CA LEU A 240 -0.19 8.37 16.71
C LEU A 240 -1.69 8.44 17.05
N ASN A 241 -2.52 7.96 16.13
CA ASN A 241 -3.93 7.71 16.39
C ASN A 241 -4.38 6.39 15.74
N ARG A 242 -5.17 5.59 16.45
CA ARG A 242 -5.80 4.39 15.89
C ARG A 242 -7.25 4.71 15.53
N PHE A 243 -7.58 4.65 14.25
CA PHE A 243 -8.88 5.08 13.73
C PHE A 243 -10.00 4.12 14.19
N GLN A 244 -10.99 4.65 14.89
CA GLN A 244 -12.02 3.86 15.59
C GLN A 244 -13.35 3.78 14.85
N GLY A 245 -14.08 2.69 15.10
CA GLY A 245 -15.45 2.50 14.64
C GLY A 245 -15.57 2.27 13.14
N ILE A 246 -14.54 1.66 12.55
CA ILE A 246 -14.54 1.10 11.19
C ILE A 246 -14.83 -0.39 11.23
N TYR A 247 -14.98 -1.02 10.07
CA TYR A 247 -15.21 -2.46 9.97
C TYR A 247 -14.17 -3.30 10.72
N HIS A 248 -14.66 -4.32 11.44
CA HIS A 248 -13.86 -5.27 12.17
C HIS A 248 -13.89 -6.65 11.52
N ASN A 249 -12.72 -7.16 11.14
CA ASN A 249 -12.52 -8.48 10.58
C ASN A 249 -12.57 -9.55 11.68
N ASN A 250 -13.63 -10.35 11.72
CA ASN A 250 -13.78 -11.45 12.67
C ASN A 250 -13.29 -12.81 12.16
N ARG A 251 -12.89 -12.91 10.89
CA ARG A 251 -12.62 -14.18 10.19
C ARG A 251 -11.14 -14.47 9.96
N GLY A 252 -10.24 -13.55 10.34
CA GLY A 252 -8.80 -13.67 10.10
C GLY A 252 -8.44 -13.56 8.62
N GLY A 253 -7.15 -13.44 8.28
CA GLY A 253 -6.65 -13.45 6.90
C GLY A 253 -6.99 -12.24 6.00
N ASP A 254 -8.07 -11.51 6.26
CA ASP A 254 -8.46 -10.34 5.47
C ASP A 254 -7.84 -9.01 5.90
N CYS A 255 -6.95 -9.01 6.90
CA CYS A 255 -6.35 -7.77 7.39
C CYS A 255 -5.57 -7.03 6.30
N GLY A 256 -4.88 -7.75 5.40
CA GLY A 256 -4.17 -7.18 4.26
C GLY A 256 -5.09 -6.46 3.27
N PRO A 257 -6.07 -7.14 2.66
CA PRO A 257 -7.03 -6.50 1.77
C PRO A 257 -7.82 -5.36 2.43
N CYS A 258 -8.19 -5.51 3.70
CA CYS A 258 -8.86 -4.43 4.44
C CYS A 258 -7.94 -3.21 4.64
N ALA A 259 -6.66 -3.41 4.95
CA ALA A 259 -5.67 -2.34 5.07
C ALA A 259 -5.56 -1.55 3.76
N ALA A 260 -5.39 -2.25 2.63
CA ALA A 260 -5.39 -1.64 1.29
C ALA A 260 -6.68 -0.86 1.03
N LYS A 261 -7.84 -1.46 1.38
CA LYS A 261 -9.15 -0.83 1.14
C LYS A 261 -9.37 0.43 1.97
N PHE A 262 -8.97 0.43 3.24
CA PHE A 262 -9.08 1.62 4.08
C PHE A 262 -8.17 2.74 3.61
N MET A 263 -6.96 2.44 3.16
CA MET A 263 -6.07 3.44 2.56
C MET A 263 -6.67 4.02 1.27
N GLU A 264 -7.25 3.18 0.41
CA GLU A 264 -7.94 3.61 -0.81
C GLU A 264 -9.12 4.54 -0.47
N MET A 265 -10.02 4.12 0.43
CA MET A 265 -11.18 4.89 0.88
C MET A 265 -10.76 6.24 1.48
N HIS A 266 -9.80 6.23 2.41
CA HIS A 266 -9.27 7.45 3.02
C HIS A 266 -8.68 8.40 1.97
N SER A 267 -7.97 7.87 0.98
CA SER A 267 -7.39 8.68 -0.10
C SER A 267 -8.46 9.38 -0.94
N ASN A 268 -9.64 8.78 -1.08
CA ASN A 268 -10.80 9.34 -1.78
C ASN A 268 -11.69 10.25 -0.89
N GLY A 269 -11.30 10.48 0.36
CA GLY A 269 -12.04 11.33 1.30
C GLY A 269 -13.17 10.62 2.04
N ASP A 270 -13.28 9.30 1.92
CA ASP A 270 -14.23 8.52 2.71
C ASP A 270 -13.77 8.46 4.18
N GLY A 271 -14.74 8.50 5.09
CA GLY A 271 -14.51 8.55 6.52
C GLY A 271 -15.04 7.33 7.26
N LYS A 272 -15.26 7.53 8.56
CA LYS A 272 -15.78 6.49 9.46
C LYS A 272 -17.11 5.92 8.97
N GLU A 273 -18.02 6.76 8.49
CA GLU A 273 -19.36 6.32 8.09
C GLU A 273 -19.31 5.31 6.95
N GLU A 274 -18.51 5.57 5.92
CA GLU A 274 -18.34 4.67 4.78
C GLU A 274 -17.58 3.40 5.19
N MET A 275 -16.46 3.56 5.91
CA MET A 275 -15.64 2.42 6.33
C MET A 275 -16.37 1.47 7.29
N SER A 276 -17.31 1.97 8.09
CA SER A 276 -18.13 1.15 9.00
C SER A 276 -19.20 0.32 8.27
N ARG A 277 -19.56 0.67 7.03
CA ARG A 277 -20.56 -0.04 6.21
C ARG A 277 -19.99 -1.25 5.49
N ILE A 278 -18.67 -1.44 5.53
CA ILE A 278 -18.05 -2.66 5.02
C ILE A 278 -18.60 -3.84 5.84
N THR A 279 -18.87 -4.93 5.14
CA THR A 279 -19.28 -6.22 5.70
C THR A 279 -18.39 -7.30 5.11
N ASP A 280 -18.37 -8.49 5.70
CA ASP A 280 -17.68 -9.68 5.18
C ASP A 280 -17.96 -9.91 3.68
N LYS A 281 -19.21 -9.72 3.25
CA LYS A 281 -19.61 -9.85 1.84
C LYS A 281 -18.99 -8.77 0.94
N VAL A 282 -18.78 -7.56 1.48
CA VAL A 282 -18.08 -6.48 0.76
C VAL A 282 -16.59 -6.79 0.69
N VAL A 283 -16.01 -7.38 1.75
CA VAL A 283 -14.63 -7.86 1.76
C VAL A 283 -14.41 -8.92 0.69
N ASP A 284 -15.27 -9.92 0.59
CA ASP A 284 -15.19 -10.96 -0.45
C ASP A 284 -15.15 -10.34 -1.84
N LYS A 285 -16.03 -9.37 -2.09
CA LYS A 285 -16.11 -8.67 -3.38
C LYS A 285 -14.86 -7.87 -3.70
N PHE A 286 -14.31 -7.10 -2.75
CA PHE A 286 -13.10 -6.34 -3.06
C PHE A 286 -11.84 -7.22 -3.09
N ARG A 287 -11.83 -8.38 -2.45
CA ARG A 287 -10.76 -9.38 -2.63
C ARG A 287 -10.74 -9.91 -4.05
N GLU A 288 -11.91 -10.30 -4.56
CA GLU A 288 -12.06 -10.66 -5.97
C GLU A 288 -11.66 -9.51 -6.88
N GLN A 289 -12.07 -8.29 -6.53
CA GLN A 289 -11.68 -7.09 -7.27
C GLN A 289 -10.17 -6.94 -7.36
N TYR A 290 -9.46 -7.02 -6.24
CA TYR A 290 -8.01 -6.85 -6.24
C TYR A 290 -7.30 -7.93 -7.04
N ALA A 291 -7.76 -9.17 -6.97
CA ALA A 291 -7.20 -10.24 -7.79
C ALA A 291 -7.35 -9.92 -9.29
N MET A 292 -8.55 -9.51 -9.71
CA MET A 292 -8.83 -9.17 -11.10
C MET A 292 -8.08 -7.91 -11.55
N ASP A 293 -8.04 -6.90 -10.70
CA ASP A 293 -7.36 -5.64 -11.00
C ASP A 293 -5.86 -5.83 -11.16
N CYS A 294 -5.25 -6.66 -10.30
CA CYS A 294 -3.85 -7.04 -10.41
C CYS A 294 -3.61 -7.86 -11.69
N TYR A 295 -4.47 -8.83 -12.00
CA TYR A 295 -4.34 -9.63 -13.22
C TYR A 295 -4.44 -8.73 -14.47
N GLU A 296 -5.44 -7.86 -14.56
CA GLU A 296 -5.61 -6.93 -15.68
C GLU A 296 -4.42 -5.97 -15.82
N GLU A 297 -3.95 -5.38 -14.71
CA GLU A 297 -2.88 -4.39 -14.71
C GLU A 297 -1.51 -4.97 -15.10
N PHE A 298 -1.25 -6.23 -14.74
CA PHE A 298 0.07 -6.84 -14.90
C PHE A 298 0.15 -7.95 -15.95
N VAL A 299 -0.98 -8.57 -16.31
CA VAL A 299 -1.07 -9.69 -17.25
C VAL A 299 -1.97 -9.36 -18.45
N GLY A 300 -3.16 -8.81 -18.22
CA GLY A 300 -4.23 -8.70 -19.21
C GLY A 300 -4.07 -7.60 -20.27
N ASP A 301 -3.40 -6.48 -19.97
CA ASP A 301 -3.22 -5.38 -20.93
C ASP A 301 -1.93 -5.55 -21.77
N PHE A 302 -2.07 -6.11 -22.97
CA PHE A 302 -0.96 -6.21 -23.95
C PHE A 302 -0.41 -4.86 -24.43
N GLN A 303 -1.15 -3.75 -24.23
CA GLN A 303 -0.67 -2.38 -24.53
C GLN A 303 0.09 -1.74 -23.37
N VAL A 304 0.04 -2.33 -22.17
CA VAL A 304 1.02 -2.09 -21.12
C VAL A 304 2.26 -2.90 -21.51
N ALA A 305 2.95 -2.46 -22.57
CA ALA A 305 4.10 -3.14 -23.16
C ALA A 305 5.00 -3.73 -22.06
N ASN A 306 5.02 -5.05 -21.93
CA ASN A 306 6.00 -5.79 -21.13
C ASN A 306 7.37 -5.76 -21.83
N GLU A 307 7.72 -4.61 -22.41
CA GLU A 307 9.00 -4.39 -23.06
C GLU A 307 10.05 -4.20 -21.97
N ALA A 308 10.73 -5.30 -21.66
CA ALA A 308 12.12 -5.29 -21.25
C ALA A 308 12.96 -4.68 -22.40
N GLY A 309 12.90 -3.37 -22.54
CA GLY A 309 13.76 -2.63 -23.46
C GLY A 309 15.09 -2.36 -22.80
N MET A 310 16.02 -3.33 -22.85
CA MET A 310 17.44 -3.04 -22.70
C MET A 310 17.83 -1.94 -23.69
N LYS A 311 18.19 -0.76 -23.18
CA LYS A 311 19.27 0.06 -23.72
C LYS A 311 19.96 0.81 -22.59
#